data_AF-A0A2S0NBY3-F1
#
_entry.id   AF-A0A2S0NBY3-F1
#
_cell.length_a   1.000
_cell.length_b   1.000
_cell.length_c   1.000
_cell.angle_alpha   90.00
_cell.angle_beta   90.00
_cell.angle_gamma   90.00
#
_symmetry.space_group_name_H-M   'P 1'
#
loop_
_entity.id
_entity.type
_entity.pdbx_description
1 polymer ?
#
loop_
_entity_poly.entity_id
_entity_poly.type
_entity_poly.pdbx_seq_one_letter_code
_entity_poly.pdbx_strand_id
1 'polypeptide(L)'
;MQVLVRDNNVDQALRVLKKKMQREGIFREMKQRKSFEKPSERKNREKAEAIRRARKAARKQAQRDGLIAAPKPKPRPDRKPKFGASPGPLAAPPAADTGTR
;
A
#
# COMPACT_ATOMS: atom_id res chain seq x y z
N MET A 1 7.89 16.11 -11.99
CA MET A 1 8.17 14.75 -11.51
C MET A 1 8.88 13.97 -12.61
N GLN A 2 10.07 13.42 -12.34
CA GLN A 2 10.88 12.68 -13.33
C GLN A 2 11.20 11.26 -12.81
N VAL A 3 11.18 10.26 -13.70
CA VAL A 3 11.53 8.87 -13.40
C VAL A 3 12.59 8.43 -14.40
N LEU A 4 13.74 8.00 -13.88
CA LEU A 4 14.81 7.43 -14.69
C LEU A 4 14.45 5.98 -15.01
N VAL A 5 14.46 5.64 -16.29
CA VAL A 5 14.29 4.27 -16.77
C VAL A 5 15.69 3.67 -16.90
N ARG A 6 15.92 2.51 -16.28
CA ARG A 6 17.15 1.74 -16.44
C ARG A 6 16.82 0.44 -17.15
N ASP A 7 17.74 -0.04 -17.98
CA ASP A 7 17.71 -1.37 -18.59
C ASP A 7 16.44 -1.65 -19.41
N ASN A 8 15.97 -0.66 -20.18
CA ASN A 8 14.74 -0.72 -20.99
C ASN A 8 13.48 -1.16 -20.24
N ASN A 9 13.45 -1.04 -18.91
CA ASN A 9 12.35 -1.52 -18.09
C ASN A 9 11.24 -0.48 -17.94
N VAL A 10 10.50 -0.27 -19.03
CA VAL A 10 9.48 0.78 -19.15
C VAL A 10 8.28 0.52 -18.22
N ASP A 11 7.82 -0.74 -18.10
CA ASP A 11 6.65 -1.07 -17.28
C ASP A 11 6.86 -0.80 -15.79
N GLN A 12 8.06 -1.07 -15.28
CA GLN A 12 8.38 -0.74 -13.90
C GLN A 12 8.47 0.77 -13.69
N ALA A 13 9.06 1.50 -14.63
CA ALA A 13 9.11 2.96 -14.56
C ALA A 13 7.72 3.58 -14.54
N LEU A 14 6.79 3.11 -15.38
CA LEU A 14 5.39 3.54 -15.39
C LEU A 14 4.69 3.25 -14.06
N ARG A 15 4.95 2.07 -13.47
CA ARG A 15 4.40 1.70 -12.18
C ARG A 15 4.93 2.56 -11.03
N VAL A 16 6.22 2.89 -11.07
CA VAL A 16 6.86 3.79 -10.10
C VAL A 16 6.31 5.21 -10.26
N LEU A 17 6.21 5.71 -11.50
CA LEU A 17 5.63 7.01 -11.81
C LEU A 17 4.20 7.13 -11.28
N LYS A 18 3.33 6.16 -11.58
CA LYS A 18 1.97 6.12 -11.05
C LYS A 18 1.95 6.16 -9.51
N LYS A 19 2.84 5.42 -8.85
CA LYS A 19 2.95 5.42 -7.39
C LYS A 19 3.42 6.76 -6.82
N LYS A 20 4.42 7.45 -7.40
CA LYS A 20 4.81 8.76 -6.84
C LYS A 20 3.76 9.83 -7.13
N MET A 21 3.08 9.81 -8.28
CA MET A 21 1.95 10.74 -8.56
C MET A 21 0.77 10.54 -7.59
N GLN A 22 0.51 9.30 -7.17
CA GLN A 22 -0.48 9.01 -6.13
C GLN A 22 -0.05 9.53 -4.75
N ARG A 23 1.24 9.45 -4.40
CA ARG A 23 1.77 9.98 -3.13
C ARG A 23 1.74 11.50 -3.09
N GLU A 24 2.12 12.14 -4.19
CA GLU A 24 2.06 13.59 -4.38
C GLU A 24 0.61 14.09 -4.45
N GLY A 25 -0.37 13.19 -4.58
CA GLY A 25 -1.79 13.55 -4.57
C GLY A 25 -2.25 14.27 -5.83
N ILE A 26 -1.42 14.32 -6.88
CA ILE A 26 -1.69 15.02 -8.14
C ILE A 26 -3.02 14.56 -8.75
N PHE A 27 -3.33 13.26 -8.71
CA PHE A 27 -4.61 12.76 -9.22
C PHE A 27 -5.82 13.27 -8.42
N ARG A 28 -5.64 13.53 -7.12
CA ARG A 28 -6.68 14.08 -6.25
C ARG A 28 -6.87 15.56 -6.54
N GLU A 29 -5.79 16.30 -6.77
CA GLU A 29 -5.84 17.70 -7.19
C GLU A 29 -6.45 17.85 -8.59
N MET A 30 -6.02 17.04 -9.56
CA MET A 30 -6.61 17.05 -10.90
C MET A 30 -8.12 16.80 -10.85
N LYS A 31 -8.60 15.89 -9.98
CA LYS A 31 -10.03 15.66 -9.80
C LYS A 31 -10.74 16.84 -9.15
N GLN A 32 -10.12 17.50 -8.17
CA GLN A 32 -10.69 18.67 -7.49
C GLN A 32 -10.71 19.92 -8.37
N ARG A 33 -9.77 20.05 -9.31
CA ARG A 33 -9.65 21.20 -10.22
C ARG A 33 -10.48 21.07 -11.52
N LYS A 34 -11.24 19.97 -11.71
CA LYS A 34 -12.06 19.77 -12.93
C LYS A 34 -13.19 20.79 -13.09
N SER A 35 -13.66 21.35 -11.99
CA SER A 35 -14.76 22.32 -11.94
C SER A 35 -14.36 23.47 -11.03
N PHE A 36 -14.77 24.69 -11.37
CA PHE A 36 -14.61 25.83 -10.48
C PHE A 36 -15.39 25.59 -9.17
N GLU A 37 -14.67 25.43 -8.07
CA GLU A 37 -15.25 25.32 -6.73
C GLU A 37 -15.29 26.70 -6.10
N LYS A 38 -16.44 27.08 -5.54
CA LYS A 38 -16.57 28.40 -4.91
C LYS A 38 -15.59 28.50 -3.73
N PRO A 39 -14.97 29.67 -3.50
CA PRO A 39 -13.96 29.84 -2.46
C PRO A 39 -14.48 29.53 -1.04
N SER A 40 -15.78 29.71 -0.78
CA SER A 40 -16.43 29.30 0.47
C SER A 40 -16.48 27.78 0.65
N GLU A 41 -16.79 27.04 -0.40
CA GLU A 41 -16.87 25.57 -0.40
C GLU A 41 -15.48 24.94 -0.21
N ARG A 42 -14.47 25.51 -0.88
CA ARG A 42 -13.07 25.14 -0.71
C ARG A 42 -12.62 25.30 0.75
N LYS A 43 -12.88 26.46 1.37
CA LYS A 43 -12.54 26.74 2.78
C LYS A 43 -13.24 25.76 3.74
N ASN A 44 -14.50 25.44 3.49
CA ASN A 44 -15.25 24.50 4.33
C ASN A 44 -14.69 23.08 4.23
N ARG A 45 -14.32 22.64 3.03
CA ARG A 45 -13.69 21.32 2.81
C ARG A 45 -12.32 21.23 3.46
N GLU A 46 -11.48 22.25 3.28
CA GLU A 46 -10.14 22.29 3.90
C GLU A 46 -10.21 22.23 5.43
N LYS A 47 -11.13 23.01 6.04
CA LYS A 47 -11.39 22.97 7.49
C LYS A 47 -11.86 21.58 7.94
N ALA A 48 -12.81 20.98 7.25
CA ALA A 48 -13.31 19.64 7.57
C ALA A 48 -12.22 18.56 7.42
N GLU A 49 -11.37 18.64 6.38
CA GLU A 49 -10.26 17.71 6.18
C GLU A 49 -9.16 17.87 7.26
N ALA A 50 -8.89 19.10 7.70
CA ALA A 50 -7.95 19.38 8.78
C ALA A 50 -8.43 18.79 10.11
N ILE A 51 -9.70 19.01 10.47
CA ILE A 51 -10.32 18.43 11.67
C ILE A 51 -10.25 16.90 11.61
N ARG A 52 -10.57 16.30 10.45
CA ARG A 52 -10.50 14.84 10.27
C ARG A 52 -9.06 14.31 10.42
N ARG A 53 -8.05 15.01 9.90
CA ARG A 53 -6.64 14.65 10.09
C ARG A 53 -6.24 14.74 11.57
N ALA A 54 -6.58 15.84 12.24
CA ALA A 54 -6.26 16.06 13.65
C ALA A 54 -6.85 14.97 14.55
N ARG A 55 -8.15 14.64 14.38
CA ARG A 55 -8.80 13.55 15.11
C ARG A 55 -8.11 12.20 14.87
N LYS A 56 -7.66 11.94 13.65
CA LYS A 56 -6.96 10.70 13.30
C LYS A 56 -5.55 10.65 13.91
N ALA A 57 -4.85 11.78 13.97
CA ALA A 57 -3.54 11.89 14.62
C ALA A 57 -3.67 11.68 16.14
N ALA A 58 -4.62 12.35 16.78
CA ALA A 58 -4.90 12.19 18.20
C ALA A 58 -5.27 10.74 18.56
N ARG A 59 -6.13 10.09 17.75
CA ARG A 59 -6.47 8.68 17.94
C ARG A 59 -5.24 7.75 17.84
N LYS A 60 -4.33 8.02 16.90
CA LYS A 60 -3.10 7.23 16.75
C LYS A 60 -2.13 7.46 17.90
N GLN A 61 -2.04 8.69 18.38
CA GLN A 61 -1.22 9.04 19.55
C GLN A 61 -1.74 8.32 20.81
N ALA A 62 -3.04 8.41 21.08
CA ALA A 62 -3.67 7.72 22.20
C ALA A 62 -3.56 6.18 22.15
N GLN A 63 -3.48 5.59 20.95
CA GLN A 63 -3.19 4.16 20.78
C GLN A 63 -1.73 3.81 21.05
N ARG A 64 -0.80 4.71 20.70
CA ARG A 64 0.63 4.54 20.94
C ARG A 64 0.95 4.64 22.44
N ASP A 65 0.28 5.58 23.11
CA ASP A 65 0.47 5.84 24.53
C ASP A 65 -0.35 4.89 25.42
N GLY A 66 -1.07 3.92 24.82
CA GLY A 66 -1.74 2.83 25.53
C GLY A 66 -3.08 3.20 26.19
N LEU A 67 -3.54 4.45 26.09
CA LEU A 67 -4.80 4.90 26.70
C LEU A 67 -6.06 4.34 26.03
N ILE A 68 -5.95 3.82 24.78
CA ILE A 68 -7.07 3.25 24.03
C ILE A 68 -6.67 1.93 23.39
N ALA A 69 -7.46 0.88 23.60
CA ALA A 69 -7.29 -0.41 22.94
C ALA A 69 -7.30 -0.25 21.40
N ALA A 70 -6.26 -0.75 20.75
CA ALA A 70 -6.18 -0.70 19.29
C ALA A 70 -7.40 -1.44 18.68
N PRO A 71 -8.13 -0.83 17.73
CA PRO A 71 -9.25 -1.49 17.07
C PRO A 71 -8.75 -2.78 16.40
N LYS A 72 -9.48 -3.88 16.59
CA LYS A 72 -9.14 -5.18 16.02
C LYS A 72 -8.87 -5.04 14.51
N PRO A 73 -7.74 -5.55 13.99
CA PRO A 73 -7.40 -5.41 12.59
C PRO A 73 -8.46 -6.12 11.73
N LYS A 74 -8.93 -5.43 10.69
CA LYS A 74 -9.83 -6.05 9.70
C LYS A 74 -9.11 -7.22 9.01
N PRO A 75 -9.80 -8.33 8.70
CA PRO A 75 -9.20 -9.43 7.97
C PRO A 75 -8.62 -8.89 6.66
N ARG A 76 -7.33 -9.16 6.45
CA ARG A 76 -6.67 -8.80 5.19
C ARG A 76 -7.28 -9.70 4.11
N PRO A 77 -7.65 -9.16 2.93
CA PRO A 77 -8.12 -10.01 1.85
C PRO A 77 -7.02 -11.02 1.49
N ASP A 78 -7.42 -12.28 1.31
CA ASP A 78 -6.51 -13.37 0.98
C ASP A 78 -5.67 -12.98 -0.23
N ARG A 79 -4.39 -12.73 0.04
CA ARG A 79 -3.44 -12.42 -1.02
C ARG A 79 -3.19 -13.73 -1.73
N LYS A 80 -3.93 -13.99 -2.82
CA LYS A 80 -3.72 -15.14 -3.69
C LYS A 80 -2.21 -15.34 -3.89
N PRO A 81 -1.68 -16.56 -3.72
CA PRO A 81 -0.28 -16.82 -3.95
C PRO A 81 0.05 -16.34 -5.37
N LYS A 82 1.18 -15.65 -5.52
CA LYS A 82 1.71 -15.36 -6.86
C LYS A 82 1.86 -16.72 -7.55
N PHE A 83 1.11 -16.94 -8.63
CA PHE A 83 1.37 -18.05 -9.54
C PHE A 83 2.88 -18.05 -9.85
N GLY A 84 3.58 -19.13 -9.50
CA GLY A 84 5.02 -19.28 -9.70
C GLY A 84 5.91 -19.38 -8.46
N ALA A 85 5.37 -19.44 -7.24
CA ALA A 85 6.14 -19.97 -6.10
C ALA A 85 6.15 -21.50 -6.21
N SER A 86 7.07 -22.06 -6.99
CA SER A 86 7.31 -23.50 -7.07
C SER A 86 7.56 -24.05 -5.67
N PRO A 87 6.90 -25.15 -5.24
CA PRO A 87 7.36 -25.87 -4.07
C PRO A 87 8.79 -26.33 -4.35
N GLY A 88 9.70 -26.05 -3.41
CA GLY A 88 11.09 -26.53 -3.49
C GLY A 88 11.14 -28.05 -3.65
N PRO A 89 12.23 -28.59 -4.22
CA PRO A 89 12.30 -29.99 -4.59
C PRO A 89 12.07 -30.87 -3.35
N LEU A 90 11.14 -31.81 -3.47
CA LEU A 90 10.96 -32.90 -2.51
C LEU A 90 12.32 -33.60 -2.37
N ALA A 91 12.87 -33.61 -1.16
CA ALA A 91 14.10 -34.34 -0.85
C ALA A 91 13.94 -35.81 -1.26
N ALA A 92 14.87 -36.31 -2.06
CA ALA A 92 14.93 -37.71 -2.46
C ALA A 92 15.02 -38.61 -1.21
N PRO A 93 14.31 -39.75 -1.16
CA PRO A 93 14.48 -40.69 -0.06
C PRO A 93 15.90 -41.29 -0.09
N PRO A 94 16.58 -41.45 1.07
CA PRO A 94 17.88 -42.10 1.11
C PRO A 94 17.72 -43.58 0.73
N ALA A 95 18.55 -44.03 -0.20
CA ALA A 95 18.66 -45.44 -0.58
C ALA A 95 18.95 -46.29 0.66
N ALA A 96 18.01 -47.16 1.02
CA ALA A 96 18.23 -48.19 2.01
C ALA A 96 19.03 -49.32 1.35
N ASP A 97 20.32 -49.32 1.63
CA ASP A 97 21.17 -50.49 1.61
C ASP A 97 20.59 -51.57 2.54
N THR A 98 20.24 -52.72 1.99
CA THR A 98 20.24 -53.99 2.74
C THR A 98 20.61 -55.11 1.78
N GLY A 99 21.91 -55.37 1.64
CA GLY A 99 22.36 -56.72 1.36
C GLY A 99 21.95 -57.66 2.49
N THR A 100 21.42 -58.84 2.15
CA THR A 100 21.67 -60.17 2.77
C THR A 100 20.68 -61.17 2.16
N ARG A 101 21.10 -61.92 1.14
CA ARG A 101 21.26 -63.40 1.14
C ARG A 101 21.35 -63.93 -0.29
#